data_AF-A0A3C0MZD0-F1
#
_entry.id   AF-A0A3C0MZD0-F1
#
_cell.length_a   1.000
_cell.length_b   1.000
_cell.length_c   1.000
_cell.angle_alpha   90.00
_cell.angle_beta   90.00
_cell.angle_gamma   90.00
#
_symmetry.space_group_name_H-M   'P 1'
#
loop_
_entity.id
_entity.type
_entity.pdbx_description
1 polymer ?
#
loop_
_entity_poly.entity_id
_entity_poly.type
_entity_poly.pdbx_seq_one_letter_code
_entity_poly.pdbx_strand_id
1 'polypeptide(L)' 'MDRRRVKMKLAELKNLSKEDLSMKLAALKEEMSKLNYLKRIGQVEKPHQFKSMRKTIAQIKTLLRQEELTKKG' A
#
# COMPACT_ATOMS: atom_id res chain seq x y z
N MET A 1 -21.66 3.85 -14.43
CA MET A 1 -20.97 3.30 -13.24
C MET A 1 -19.49 3.65 -13.31
N ASP A 2 -19.11 4.79 -12.74
CA ASP A 2 -17.71 5.23 -12.72
C ASP A 2 -16.91 4.35 -11.76
N ARG A 3 -16.02 3.50 -12.27
CA ARG A 3 -15.18 2.58 -11.48
C ARG A 3 -13.99 3.32 -10.84
N ARG A 4 -14.10 4.61 -10.55
CA ARG A 4 -13.14 5.39 -9.74
C ARG A 4 -13.32 5.09 -8.24
N ARG A 5 -13.29 3.80 -7.87
CA ARG A 5 -13.12 3.43 -6.46
C ARG A 5 -11.66 3.70 -6.14
N VAL A 6 -11.40 4.69 -5.28
CA VAL A 6 -10.08 5.14 -4.82
C VAL A 6 -9.24 3.93 -4.38
N LYS A 7 -8.47 3.42 -5.33
CA LYS A 7 -7.43 2.41 -5.17
C LYS A 7 -6.19 3.12 -5.68
N MET A 8 -5.17 3.30 -4.85
CA MET A 8 -3.93 3.96 -5.28
C MET A 8 -3.49 3.34 -6.61
N LYS A 9 -3.48 4.16 -7.66
CA LYS A 9 -3.12 3.69 -8.98
C LYS A 9 -1.60 3.55 -9.01
N LEU A 10 -1.12 2.52 -9.72
CA LEU A 10 0.32 2.32 -9.86
C LEU A 10 1.02 3.55 -10.45
N ALA A 11 0.34 4.27 -11.35
CA ALA A 11 0.83 5.52 -11.93
C ALA A 11 1.12 6.60 -10.86
N GLU A 12 0.25 6.73 -9.86
CA GLU A 12 0.44 7.69 -8.77
C GLU A 12 1.62 7.28 -7.88
N LEU A 13 1.82 5.98 -7.65
CA LEU A 13 2.94 5.47 -6.86
C LEU A 13 4.29 5.66 -7.57
N LYS A 14 4.32 5.54 -8.90
CA LYS A 14 5.55 5.72 -9.70
C LYS A 14 6.10 7.16 -9.70
N ASN A 15 5.25 8.13 -9.42
CA ASN A 15 5.63 9.55 -9.41
C ASN A 15 6.19 10.01 -8.05
N LEU A 16 6.22 9.13 -7.05
CA LEU A 16 6.67 9.44 -5.70
C LEU A 16 8.18 9.20 -5.56
N SER A 17 8.82 9.97 -4.67
CA SER A 17 10.20 9.72 -4.28
C SER A 17 10.33 8.44 -3.45
N LYS A 18 11.56 7.94 -3.29
CA LYS A 18 11.88 6.79 -2.43
C LYS A 18 11.43 7.03 -0.99
N GLU A 19 11.66 8.25 -0.50
CA GLU A 19 11.29 8.69 0.84
C GLU A 19 9.77 8.67 1.01
N ASP A 20 9.03 9.22 0.05
CA ASP A 20 7.56 9.22 0.04
C ASP A 20 6.97 7.80 -0.02
N LEU A 21 7.55 6.93 -0.85
CA LEU A 21 7.18 5.52 -0.94
C LEU A 21 7.40 4.81 0.40
N SER A 22 8.51 5.10 1.07
CA SER A 22 8.85 4.52 2.37
C SER A 22 7.92 5.00 3.48
N MET A 23 7.61 6.31 3.51
CA MET A 23 6.63 6.89 4.45
C MET A 23 5.24 6.29 4.25
N LYS A 24 4.78 6.18 3.00
CA LYS A 24 3.49 5.54 2.69
C LYS A 24 3.47 4.07 3.06
N LEU A 25 4.57 3.34 2.85
CA LEU A 25 4.68 1.94 3.26
C LEU A 25 4.53 1.80 4.78
N ALA A 26 5.13 2.69 5.56
CA ALA A 26 5.00 2.70 7.02
C ALA A 26 3.55 2.96 7.45
N ALA A 27 2.91 3.99 6.89
CA ALA A 27 1.51 4.31 7.19
C ALA A 27 0.56 3.15 6.85
N LEU A 28 0.73 2.52 5.69
CA LEU A 28 -0.08 1.37 5.27
C LEU A 28 0.11 0.15 6.19
N LYS A 29 1.32 -0.07 6.72
CA LYS A 29 1.56 -1.14 7.70
C LYS A 29 0.88 -0.85 9.03
N GLU A 30 0.91 0.39 9.49
CA GLU A 30 0.22 0.79 10.73
C GLU A 30 -1.30 0.61 10.60
N GLU A 31 -1.89 1.07 9.50
CA GLU A 31 -3.30 0.87 9.20
C GLU A 31 -3.64 -0.63 9.09
N MET A 32 -2.75 -1.44 8.50
CA MET A 32 -2.95 -2.89 8.39
C MET A 32 -2.96 -3.55 9.78
N SER A 33 -2.09 -3.11 10.69
CA SER A 33 -2.07 -3.57 12.08
C SER A 33 -3.36 -3.22 12.82
N LYS A 34 -3.88 -1.99 12.64
CA LYS A 34 -5.18 -1.57 13.19
C LYS A 34 -6.32 -2.44 12.66
N LEU A 35 -6.38 -2.68 11.35
CA LEU A 35 -7.38 -3.56 10.76
C LEU A 35 -7.25 -5.02 11.22
N ASN A 36 -6.03 -5.54 11.36
CA ASN A 36 -5.81 -6.88 11.91
C ASN A 36 -6.30 -6.99 13.36
N TYR A 37 -6.09 -5.96 14.17
CA TYR A 37 -6.63 -5.90 15.52
C TYR A 37 -8.15 -5.94 15.52
N LEU A 38 -8.79 -5.07 14.74
CA LEU A 38 -10.26 -5.02 14.59
C LEU A 38 -10.82 -6.36 14.07
N LYS A 39 -10.13 -7.00 13.12
CA LYS A 39 -10.50 -8.33 12.62
C LYS A 39 -10.46 -9.37 13.74
N ARG A 40 -9.44 -9.34 14.60
CA ARG A 40 -9.27 -10.29 15.71
C ARG A 40 -10.41 -10.19 16.72
N ILE A 41 -10.90 -8.99 16.99
CA ILE A 41 -12.03 -8.76 17.91
C ILE A 41 -13.41 -8.82 17.21
N GLY A 42 -13.45 -9.16 15.92
CA GLY A 42 -14.69 -9.29 15.14
C GLY A 42 -15.34 -7.97 14.72
N GLN A 43 -14.67 -6.82 14.88
CA GLN A 43 -15.19 -5.47 14.61
C GLN A 43 -14.67 -4.88 13.30
N VAL A 44 -14.38 -5.72 12.30
CA VAL A 44 -13.91 -5.21 10.99
C VAL A 44 -15.09 -4.77 10.13
N GLU A 45 -15.24 -3.46 9.98
CA GLU A 45 -16.31 -2.89 9.14
C GLU A 45 -15.99 -2.98 7.64
N LYS A 46 -14.71 -2.99 7.27
CA LYS A 46 -14.26 -2.88 5.87
C LYS A 46 -13.32 -4.02 5.44
N PRO A 47 -13.79 -5.28 5.34
CA PRO A 47 -12.96 -6.42 4.93
C PRO A 47 -12.27 -6.26 3.57
N HIS A 48 -12.88 -5.50 2.64
CA HIS A 48 -12.34 -5.26 1.31
C HIS A 48 -11.06 -4.40 1.31
N GLN A 49 -10.81 -3.61 2.37
CA GLN A 49 -9.61 -2.80 2.50
C GLN A 49 -8.35 -3.66 2.60
N PHE A 50 -8.41 -4.83 3.25
CA PHE A 50 -7.29 -5.77 3.33
C PHE A 50 -6.72 -6.12 1.96
N LYS A 51 -7.59 -6.43 0.98
CA LYS A 51 -7.15 -6.77 -0.38
C LYS A 51 -6.51 -5.57 -1.07
N SER A 52 -7.06 -4.38 -0.86
CA SER A 52 -6.52 -3.13 -1.43
C SER A 52 -5.14 -2.82 -0.85
N MET A 53 -5.01 -2.82 0.48
CA MET A 53 -3.78 -2.51 1.19
C MET A 53 -2.66 -3.50 0.90
N ARG A 54 -2.97 -4.81 0.88
CA ARG A 54 -1.98 -5.83 0.47
C ARG A 54 -1.44 -5.56 -0.93
N LYS A 55 -2.31 -5.18 -1.87
CA LYS A 55 -1.91 -4.85 -3.24
C LYS A 55 -1.02 -3.61 -3.26
N THR A 56 -1.41 -2.53 -2.59
CA THR A 56 -0.63 -1.29 -2.54
C THR A 56 0.74 -1.52 -1.88
N ILE A 57 0.80 -2.25 -0.77
CA ILE A 57 2.06 -2.62 -0.10
C ILE A 57 2.98 -3.40 -1.03
N ALA A 58 2.45 -4.38 -1.77
CA ALA A 58 3.23 -5.15 -2.73
C ALA A 58 3.78 -4.26 -3.85
N GLN A 59 2.95 -3.37 -4.41
CA GLN A 59 3.37 -2.43 -5.45
C GLN A 59 4.48 -1.49 -4.99
N ILE A 60 4.35 -0.90 -3.79
CA ILE A 60 5.38 -0.02 -3.22
C ILE A 60 6.70 -0.78 -3.03
N LYS A 61 6.65 -2.00 -2.46
CA LYS A 61 7.85 -2.83 -2.29
C LYS A 61 8.52 -3.14 -3.63
N THR A 62 7.74 -3.43 -4.68
CA THR A 62 8.28 -3.66 -6.01
C THR A 62 8.97 -2.40 -6.57
N LEU A 63 8.38 -1.22 -6.42
CA LEU A 63 8.98 0.04 -6.90
C LEU A 63 10.29 0.34 -6.17
N LEU A 64 10.29 0.23 -4.83
CA LEU A 64 11.51 0.41 -4.03
C LEU A 64 12.61 -0.56 -4.47
N ARG A 65 12.26 -1.82 -4.75
CA ARG A 65 13.21 -2.81 -5.25
C ARG A 65 13.73 -2.49 -6.65
N GLN A 66 12.88 -1.98 -7.54
CA GLN A 66 13.29 -1.56 -8.88
C GLN A 66 14.32 -0.44 -8.80
N GLU A 67 14.10 0.58 -7.96
CA GLU A 67 15.08 1.65 -7.75
C GLU A 67 16.41 1.17 -7.16
N GLU A 68 16.37 0.19 -6.25
CA GLU A 68 17.59 -0.42 -5.71
C GLU A 68 18.41 -1.15 -6.78
N LEU A 69 17.73 -1.82 -7.72
CA LEU A 69 18.38 -2.56 -8.79
C LEU A 69 18.95 -1.62 -9.85
N THR A 70 18.27 -0.50 -10.17
CA THR A 70 18.79 0.49 -11.13
C THR A 70 20.00 1.23 -10.60
N LYS A 71 20.10 1.49 -9.29
CA LYS A 71 21.26 2.15 -8.66
C LYS A 71 22.48 1.23 -8.47
N LYS A 72 22.34 -0.08 -8.71
CA LYS A 72 23.40 -1.08 -8.51
C LYS A 72 24.14 -1.50 -9.79
N GLY A 73 23.81 -0.91 -10.93
CA GLY A 73 24.56 -1.03 -12.19
C GLY A 73 25.32 0.24 -12.48
#